data_AF-A0A1A9Z2J8-F1
#
_entry.id   AF-A0A1A9Z2J8-F1
#
_cell.length_a   1.000
_cell.length_b   1.000
_cell.length_c   1.000
_cell.angle_alpha   90.00
_cell.angle_beta   90.00
_cell.angle_gamma   90.00
#
_symmetry.space_group_name_H-M   'P 1'
#
loop_
_entity.id
_entity.type
_entity.pdbx_description
1 polymer ?
#
loop_
_entity_poly.entity_id
_entity_poly.type
_entity_poly.pdbx_seq_one_letter_code
_entity_poly.pdbx_strand_id
1 'polypeptide(L)'
;MTIAEQLEAKGYQLGQQDGEQKGYQLGRQDGVKEATRQLAKQLLSDGVARENIKRYTSLSDRYEDRMIKNDYEVKYPLDAVSVEKFSELLGKPETAVRKMIINNKLPVVELTDPEAAAARVGERWVVISEFNRRVLEAYYNHPAEERDAWL
;
A
#
# COMPACT_ATOMS: atom_id res chain seq x y z
N MET A 1 23.44 1.20 58.50
CA MET A 1 23.54 1.30 57.03
C MET A 1 24.82 2.01 56.67
N THR A 2 25.57 1.43 55.75
CA THR A 2 26.80 2.02 55.22
C THR A 2 26.47 3.01 54.10
N ILE A 3 27.39 3.92 53.80
CA ILE A 3 27.23 4.93 52.75
C ILE A 3 27.00 4.27 51.37
N ALA A 4 27.60 3.11 51.14
CA ALA A 4 27.42 2.33 49.91
C ALA A 4 25.99 1.81 49.76
N GLU A 5 25.41 1.25 50.82
CA GLU A 5 24.02 0.76 50.83
C GLU A 5 23.00 1.90 50.58
N GLN A 6 23.26 3.08 51.13
CA GLN A 6 22.41 4.26 50.90
C GLN A 6 22.48 4.76 49.45
N LEU A 7 23.67 4.73 48.84
CA LEU A 7 23.85 5.12 47.44
C LEU A 7 23.18 4.13 46.49
N GLU A 8 23.26 2.83 46.76
CA GLU A 8 22.61 1.78 45.97
C GLU A 8 21.08 1.85 46.06
N ALA A 9 20.54 2.00 47.29
CA ALA A 9 19.10 2.18 47.51
C ALA A 9 18.56 3.43 46.80
N LYS A 10 19.31 4.55 46.84
CA LYS A 10 18.93 5.79 46.15
C LYS A 10 19.00 5.64 44.63
N GLY A 11 20.02 4.94 44.11
CA GLY A 11 20.13 4.63 42.69
C GLY A 11 18.98 3.77 42.19
N TYR A 12 18.59 2.75 42.95
CA TYR A 12 17.45 1.89 42.64
C TYR A 12 16.12 2.66 42.62
N GLN A 13 15.87 3.50 43.62
CA GLN A 13 14.67 4.36 43.67
C GLN A 13 14.61 5.35 42.51
N LEU A 14 15.74 5.98 42.16
CA LEU A 14 15.81 6.91 41.03
C LEU A 14 15.53 6.20 39.70
N GLY A 15 16.07 4.99 39.53
CA GLY A 15 15.85 4.17 38.33
C GLY A 15 14.39 3.73 38.17
N GLN A 16 13.72 3.36 39.26
CA GLN A 16 12.29 3.04 39.24
C GLN A 16 11.45 4.26 38.87
N GLN A 17 11.72 5.42 39.49
CA GLN A 17 10.96 6.64 39.24
C GLN A 17 11.14 7.17 37.82
N ASP A 18 12.36 7.11 37.28
CA ASP A 18 12.66 7.49 35.89
C ASP A 18 12.02 6.52 34.89
N GLY A 19 12.04 5.21 35.19
CA GLY A 19 11.37 4.19 34.39
C GLY A 19 9.85 4.37 34.32
N GLU A 20 9.20 4.63 35.45
CA GLU A 20 7.75 4.90 35.52
C GLU A 20 7.36 6.17 34.78
N GLN A 21 8.10 7.26 34.96
CA GLN A 21 7.82 8.52 34.25
C GLN A 21 8.00 8.38 32.74
N LYS A 22 9.09 7.74 32.29
CA LYS A 22 9.33 7.49 30.86
C LYS A 22 8.25 6.58 30.28
N GLY A 23 7.87 5.52 30.98
CA GLY A 23 6.81 4.61 30.55
C GLY A 23 5.46 5.32 30.41
N TYR A 24 5.09 6.16 31.39
CA TYR A 24 3.84 6.92 31.34
C TYR A 24 3.83 7.93 30.18
N GLN A 25 4.94 8.66 29.98
CA GLN A 25 5.05 9.61 28.88
C GLN A 25 5.00 8.94 27.51
N LEU A 26 5.69 7.80 27.36
CA LEU A 26 5.69 7.04 26.11
C LEU A 26 4.29 6.46 25.82
N GLY A 27 3.66 5.82 26.80
CA GLY A 27 2.32 5.26 26.65
C GLY A 27 1.26 6.31 26.33
N ARG A 28 1.35 7.51 26.94
CA ARG A 28 0.49 8.63 26.60
C ARG A 28 0.71 9.12 25.18
N GLN A 29 1.97 9.23 24.73
CA GLN A 29 2.26 9.63 23.35
C GLN A 29 1.77 8.60 22.33
N ASP A 30 1.94 7.31 22.62
CA ASP A 30 1.55 6.25 21.71
C ASP A 30 0.02 6.11 21.64
N GLY A 31 -0.68 6.21 22.77
CA GLY A 31 -2.15 6.25 22.80
C GLY A 31 -2.73 7.44 22.03
N VAL A 32 -2.12 8.62 22.13
CA VAL A 32 -2.53 9.80 21.35
C VAL A 32 -2.31 9.57 19.86
N LYS A 33 -1.17 9.01 19.44
CA LYS A 33 -0.91 8.69 18.02
C LYS A 33 -1.91 7.68 17.48
N GLU A 34 -2.23 6.64 18.25
CA GLU A 34 -3.19 5.61 17.84
C GLU A 34 -4.60 6.17 17.71
N ALA A 35 -5.06 6.97 18.68
CA ALA A 35 -6.36 7.63 18.64
C ALA A 35 -6.48 8.56 17.43
N THR A 36 -5.46 9.38 17.16
CA THR A 36 -5.44 10.26 15.99
C THR A 36 -5.46 9.46 14.68
N ARG A 37 -4.79 8.30 14.64
CA ARG A 37 -4.80 7.41 13.48
C ARG A 37 -6.18 6.80 13.24
N GLN A 38 -6.86 6.35 14.29
CA GLN A 38 -8.20 5.79 14.18
C GLN A 38 -9.21 6.84 13.71
N LEU A 39 -9.13 8.06 14.27
CA LEU A 39 -9.94 9.18 13.84
C LEU A 39 -9.72 9.53 12.36
N ALA A 40 -8.46 9.60 11.91
CA ALA A 40 -8.16 9.87 10.50
C ALA A 40 -8.72 8.81 9.56
N LYS A 41 -8.66 7.52 9.94
CA LYS A 41 -9.27 6.42 9.17
C LYS A 41 -10.79 6.57 9.06
N GLN A 42 -11.44 6.93 10.16
CA GLN A 42 -12.89 7.14 10.17
C GLN A 42 -13.29 8.31 9.26
N LEU A 43 -12.60 9.45 9.37
CA LEU A 43 -12.87 10.62 8.52
C LEU A 43 -12.66 10.33 7.03
N LEU A 44 -11.65 9.52 6.68
CA LEU A 44 -11.46 9.04 5.31
C LEU A 44 -12.63 8.16 4.84
N SER A 45 -13.06 7.21 5.68
CA SER A 45 -14.23 6.35 5.40
C SER A 45 -15.52 7.15 5.23
N ASP A 46 -15.66 8.27 5.96
CA ASP A 46 -16.81 9.16 5.90
C ASP A 46 -16.75 10.12 4.70
N GLY A 47 -15.73 10.02 3.84
CA GLY A 47 -15.57 10.80 2.62
C GLY A 47 -15.07 12.22 2.84
N VAL A 48 -14.51 12.54 4.01
CA VAL A 48 -13.93 13.85 4.29
C VAL A 48 -12.67 14.04 3.42
N ALA A 49 -12.59 15.18 2.74
CA ALA A 49 -11.44 15.52 1.91
C ALA A 49 -10.14 15.54 2.73
N ARG A 50 -9.08 14.93 2.19
CA ARG A 50 -7.78 14.73 2.84
C ARG A 50 -7.15 16.04 3.35
N GLU A 51 -7.31 17.13 2.58
CA GLU A 51 -6.86 18.47 2.98
C GLU A 51 -7.48 18.93 4.31
N ASN A 52 -8.75 18.58 4.55
CA ASN A 52 -9.41 18.91 5.82
C ASN A 52 -8.89 18.02 6.94
N ILE A 53 -8.64 16.74 6.68
CA ILE A 53 -8.07 15.81 7.67
C ILE A 53 -6.69 16.30 8.14
N LYS A 54 -5.84 16.76 7.23
CA LYS A 54 -4.54 17.36 7.55
C LYS A 54 -4.64 18.55 8.49
N ARG A 55 -5.56 19.48 8.18
CA ARG A 55 -5.79 20.69 8.97
C ARG A 55 -6.23 20.40 10.40
N TYR A 56 -7.04 19.35 10.60
CA TYR A 56 -7.65 19.07 11.89
C TYR A 56 -6.92 18.00 12.73
N THR A 57 -6.20 17.07 12.12
CA THR A 57 -5.55 15.96 12.85
C THR A 57 -4.11 16.25 13.27
N SER A 58 -3.51 17.35 12.78
CA SER A 58 -2.09 17.69 13.04
C SER A 58 -1.11 16.55 12.70
N LEU A 59 -1.54 15.57 11.89
CA LEU A 59 -0.70 14.51 11.35
C LEU A 59 0.19 15.16 10.29
N SER A 60 1.50 15.24 10.56
CA SER A 60 2.44 15.80 9.59
C SER A 60 2.49 14.94 8.32
N ASP A 61 2.83 15.57 7.20
CA ASP A 61 2.90 14.97 5.84
C ASP A 61 3.66 13.62 5.78
N ARG A 62 4.52 13.34 6.77
CA ARG A 62 5.32 12.12 6.87
C ARG A 62 4.54 10.88 7.32
N TYR A 63 3.41 11.04 8.01
CA TYR A 63 2.57 9.92 8.45
C TYR A 63 1.58 9.48 7.38
N GLU A 64 1.16 10.40 6.52
CA GLU A 64 0.29 10.10 5.39
C GLU A 64 1.05 9.40 4.26
N ASP A 65 2.34 9.70 4.02
CA ASP A 65 3.14 9.08 2.94
C ASP A 65 3.23 7.54 3.05
N ARG A 66 3.11 7.00 4.27
CA ARG A 66 3.03 5.55 4.52
C ARG A 66 1.62 4.96 4.41
N MET A 67 0.58 5.77 4.56
CA MET A 67 -0.82 5.36 4.33
C MET A 67 -1.22 5.52 2.85
N ILE A 68 -0.64 6.49 2.14
CA ILE A 68 -0.86 6.77 0.71
C ILE A 68 -0.42 5.59 -0.17
N LYS A 69 0.59 4.81 0.25
CA LYS A 69 1.01 3.62 -0.51
C LYS A 69 0.00 2.47 -0.54
N ASN A 70 -1.08 2.54 0.25
CA ASN A 70 -2.14 1.54 0.25
C ASN A 70 -3.47 2.05 -0.35
N ASP A 71 -3.44 3.13 -1.13
CA ASP A 71 -4.59 3.57 -1.92
C ASP A 71 -4.81 2.70 -3.19
N TYR A 72 -4.80 1.38 -3.04
CA TYR A 72 -5.54 0.50 -3.95
C TYR A 72 -7.01 0.44 -3.52
N GLU A 73 -7.61 1.60 -3.24
CA GLU A 73 -9.05 1.70 -3.11
C GLU A 73 -9.60 1.59 -4.55
N VAL A 74 -9.72 0.35 -5.01
CA VAL A 74 -10.34 -0.04 -6.28
C VAL A 74 -11.80 0.35 -6.17
N LYS A 75 -12.11 1.61 -6.50
CA LYS A 75 -13.43 2.21 -6.36
C LYS A 75 -14.50 1.49 -7.21
N TYR A 76 -14.07 0.73 -8.21
CA TYR A 76 -14.83 -0.25 -9.00
C TYR A 76 -13.84 -1.29 -9.55
N PRO A 77 -14.19 -2.59 -9.71
CA PRO A 77 -13.34 -3.53 -10.43
C PRO A 77 -13.27 -3.07 -11.90
N LEU A 78 -12.20 -2.37 -12.25
CA LEU A 78 -11.90 -2.07 -13.64
C LEU A 78 -11.33 -3.34 -14.26
N ASP A 79 -12.04 -3.88 -15.24
CA ASP A 79 -11.60 -5.08 -15.97
C ASP A 79 -10.39 -4.83 -16.86
N ALA A 80 -10.08 -3.56 -17.15
CA ALA A 80 -8.91 -3.17 -17.92
C ALA A 80 -8.28 -1.87 -17.40
N VAL A 81 -6.97 -1.74 -17.60
CA VAL A 81 -6.18 -0.57 -17.17
C VAL A 81 -5.21 -0.14 -18.27
N SER A 82 -4.74 1.11 -18.21
CA SER A 82 -3.71 1.61 -19.13
C SER A 82 -2.39 0.83 -19.02
N VAL A 83 -1.57 0.86 -20.07
CA VAL A 83 -0.23 0.23 -20.06
C VAL A 83 0.64 0.77 -18.93
N GLU A 84 0.57 2.07 -18.67
CA GLU A 84 1.29 2.73 -17.57
C GLU A 84 0.89 2.12 -16.23
N LYS A 85 -0.42 2.08 -15.93
CA LYS A 85 -0.90 1.53 -14.66
C LYS A 85 -0.58 0.04 -14.53
N PHE A 86 -0.71 -0.73 -15.60
CA PHE A 86 -0.33 -2.13 -15.60
C PHE A 86 1.17 -2.33 -15.32
N SER A 87 2.02 -1.42 -15.81
CA SER A 87 3.46 -1.48 -15.57
C SER A 87 3.83 -1.26 -14.10
N GLU A 88 3.12 -0.36 -13.43
CA GLU A 88 3.24 -0.16 -11.98
C GLU A 88 2.84 -1.41 -11.21
N LEU A 89 1.68 -2.00 -11.55
CA LEU A 89 1.15 -3.21 -10.91
C LEU A 89 2.08 -4.41 -11.08
N LEU A 90 2.66 -4.56 -12.28
CA LEU A 90 3.57 -5.65 -12.59
C LEU A 90 5.00 -5.42 -12.04
N GLY A 91 5.33 -4.21 -11.61
CA GLY A 91 6.69 -3.84 -11.17
C GLY A 91 7.73 -3.91 -12.29
N LYS A 92 7.33 -3.63 -13.54
CA LYS A 92 8.22 -3.65 -14.72
C LYS A 92 8.21 -2.28 -15.41
N PRO A 93 9.32 -1.88 -16.07
CA PRO A 93 9.30 -0.64 -16.84
C PRO A 93 8.26 -0.73 -17.96
N GLU A 94 7.57 0.37 -18.22
CA GLU A 94 6.52 0.46 -19.25
C GLU A 94 7.03 0.01 -20.63
N THR A 95 8.30 0.30 -20.96
CA THR A 95 8.94 -0.15 -22.20
C THR A 95 8.98 -1.68 -22.35
N ALA A 96 9.15 -2.42 -21.24
CA ALA A 96 9.09 -3.87 -21.25
C ALA A 96 7.66 -4.36 -21.45
N VAL A 97 6.68 -3.72 -20.80
CA VAL A 97 5.26 -4.04 -20.99
C VAL A 97 4.84 -3.80 -22.44
N ARG A 98 5.25 -2.68 -23.05
CA ARG A 98 4.99 -2.41 -24.48
C ARG A 98 5.58 -3.47 -25.40
N LYS A 99 6.80 -3.96 -25.10
CA LYS A 99 7.39 -5.10 -25.83
C LYS A 99 6.57 -6.38 -25.64
N MET A 100 6.01 -6.63 -24.45
CA MET A 100 5.13 -7.78 -24.23
C MET A 100 3.85 -7.70 -25.05
N ILE A 101 3.27 -6.49 -25.20
CA ILE A 101 2.11 -6.24 -26.07
C ILE A 101 2.47 -6.53 -27.53
N ILE A 102 3.58 -5.97 -28.04
CA ILE A 102 4.05 -6.21 -29.42
C ILE A 102 4.28 -7.70 -29.69
N ASN A 103 4.76 -8.44 -28.67
CA ASN A 103 5.00 -9.87 -28.75
C ASN A 103 3.74 -10.73 -28.44
N ASN A 104 2.54 -10.14 -28.42
CA ASN A 104 1.27 -10.82 -28.16
C ASN A 104 1.22 -11.62 -26.85
N LYS A 105 1.92 -11.15 -25.81
CA LYS A 105 1.97 -11.81 -24.49
C LYS A 105 0.92 -11.30 -23.50
N LEU A 106 0.17 -10.26 -23.85
CA LEU A 106 -0.80 -9.61 -22.98
C LEU A 106 -2.15 -9.47 -23.69
N PRO A 107 -3.28 -9.69 -23.00
CA PRO A 107 -4.61 -9.41 -23.52
C PRO A 107 -4.83 -7.88 -23.54
N VAL A 108 -5.00 -7.31 -24.73
CA VAL A 108 -5.11 -5.86 -24.92
C VAL A 108 -6.33 -5.52 -25.77
N VAL A 109 -7.03 -4.46 -25.39
CA VAL A 109 -8.04 -3.78 -26.21
C VAL A 109 -7.45 -2.46 -26.70
N GLU A 110 -7.64 -2.16 -27.99
CA GLU A 110 -7.27 -0.87 -28.57
C GLU A 110 -8.50 0.04 -28.58
N LEU A 111 -8.41 1.17 -27.88
CA LEU A 111 -9.40 2.23 -27.86
C LEU A 111 -9.03 3.24 -28.94
N THR A 112 -9.63 3.08 -30.12
CA THR A 112 -9.45 3.98 -31.25
C THR A 112 -10.75 4.71 -31.51
N ASP A 113 -10.66 6.00 -31.82
CA ASP A 113 -11.82 6.80 -32.25
C ASP A 113 -12.40 6.22 -33.55
N PRO A 114 -13.69 5.82 -33.58
CA PRO A 114 -14.33 5.29 -34.78
C PRO A 114 -14.32 6.24 -35.99
N GLU A 115 -14.33 7.56 -35.75
CA GLU A 115 -14.36 8.57 -36.81
C GLU A 115 -12.95 8.95 -37.29
N ALA A 116 -11.93 8.73 -36.46
CA ALA A 116 -10.54 9.03 -36.76
C ALA A 116 -9.74 7.78 -37.19
N ALA A 117 -10.33 6.93 -38.03
CA ALA A 117 -9.80 5.63 -38.46
C ALA A 117 -8.35 5.63 -39.03
N ALA A 118 -7.81 6.81 -39.39
CA ALA A 118 -6.46 6.97 -39.92
C ALA A 118 -5.49 7.71 -38.98
N ALA A 119 -5.95 8.27 -37.85
CA ALA A 119 -5.17 9.21 -37.05
C ALA A 119 -4.85 8.64 -35.65
N ARG A 120 -3.61 8.13 -35.54
CA ARG A 120 -2.90 7.68 -34.33
C ARG A 120 -3.32 6.30 -33.79
N VAL A 121 -2.29 5.55 -33.39
CA VAL A 121 -2.42 4.29 -32.65
C VAL A 121 -3.31 4.54 -31.44
N GLY A 122 -4.47 3.88 -31.40
CA GLY A 122 -5.42 3.98 -30.29
C GLY A 122 -4.77 3.65 -28.96
N GLU A 123 -5.35 4.16 -27.88
CA GLU A 123 -4.86 3.88 -26.54
C GLU A 123 -5.01 2.38 -26.25
N ARG A 124 -3.95 1.75 -25.73
CA ARG A 124 -3.96 0.31 -25.44
C ARG A 124 -4.23 0.06 -23.98
N TRP A 125 -5.26 -0.73 -23.71
CA TRP A 125 -5.66 -1.10 -22.36
C TRP A 125 -5.47 -2.59 -22.15
N VAL A 126 -4.80 -2.98 -21.06
CA VAL A 126 -4.57 -4.38 -20.68
C VAL A 126 -5.77 -4.87 -19.89
N VAL A 127 -6.39 -5.96 -20.33
CA VAL A 127 -7.55 -6.58 -19.67
C VAL A 127 -7.07 -7.45 -18.51
N ILE A 128 -7.27 -6.98 -17.27
CA ILE A 128 -6.83 -7.61 -16.03
C ILE A 128 -7.54 -8.94 -15.78
N SER A 129 -8.85 -8.99 -16.02
CA SER A 129 -9.65 -10.21 -15.80
C SER A 129 -9.16 -11.37 -16.66
N GLU A 130 -8.92 -11.12 -17.95
CA GLU A 130 -8.37 -12.12 -18.87
C GLU A 130 -6.93 -12.49 -18.56
N PHE A 131 -6.10 -11.53 -18.13
CA PHE A 131 -4.74 -11.82 -17.69
C PHE A 131 -4.75 -12.78 -16.50
N ASN A 132 -5.52 -12.48 -15.46
CA ASN A 132 -5.63 -13.31 -14.26
C ASN A 132 -6.18 -14.70 -14.58
N ARG A 133 -7.21 -14.78 -15.44
CA ARG A 133 -7.76 -16.06 -15.91
C ARG A 133 -6.67 -16.94 -16.54
N ARG A 134 -5.89 -16.39 -17.47
CA ARG A 134 -4.80 -17.14 -18.14
C ARG A 134 -3.68 -17.55 -17.19
N VAL A 135 -3.34 -16.72 -16.20
CA VAL A 135 -2.34 -17.07 -15.18
C VAL A 135 -2.82 -18.25 -14.34
N LEU A 136 -4.09 -18.24 -13.91
CA LEU A 136 -4.68 -19.35 -13.16
C LEU A 136 -4.78 -20.61 -14.01
N GLU A 137 -5.28 -20.51 -15.25
CA GLU A 137 -5.32 -21.64 -16.18
C GLU A 137 -3.92 -22.24 -16.38
N ALA A 138 -2.90 -21.40 -16.59
CA ALA A 138 -1.52 -21.86 -16.71
C ALA A 138 -1.05 -22.59 -15.45
N TYR A 139 -1.30 -22.03 -14.26
CA TYR A 139 -0.94 -22.67 -12.99
C TYR A 139 -1.59 -24.04 -12.80
N TYR A 140 -2.89 -24.17 -13.08
CA TYR A 140 -3.61 -25.43 -12.92
C TYR A 140 -3.33 -26.47 -14.01
N ASN A 141 -2.79 -26.05 -15.16
CA ASN A 141 -2.34 -26.95 -16.21
C ASN A 141 -1.00 -27.64 -15.91
N HIS A 142 -0.29 -27.24 -14.85
CA HIS A 142 0.88 -27.97 -14.38
C HIS A 142 0.48 -29.27 -13.67
N PRO A 143 1.30 -30.34 -13.77
CA PRO A 143 1.12 -31.55 -12.96
C PRO A 143 1.04 -31.22 -11.47
N ALA A 144 0.20 -31.95 -10.74
CA ALA A 144 0.00 -31.71 -9.31
C ALA A 144 1.31 -31.86 -8.53
N GLU A 145 2.16 -32.78 -8.95
CA GLU A 145 3.48 -33.04 -8.37
C GLU A 145 4.40 -31.83 -8.48
N GLU A 146 4.36 -31.08 -9.57
CA GLU A 146 5.15 -29.85 -9.74
C GLU A 146 4.50 -28.66 -9.02
N ARG A 147 3.18 -28.55 -9.14
CA ARG A 147 2.39 -27.45 -8.60
C ARG A 147 2.42 -27.41 -7.07
N ASP A 148 2.32 -28.58 -6.44
CA ASP A 148 2.18 -28.71 -4.98
C ASP A 148 3.51 -29.11 -4.32
N ALA A 149 4.63 -29.21 -5.07
CA ALA A 149 5.95 -29.59 -4.55
C ALA A 149 6.48 -28.73 -3.39
N TRP A 150 5.92 -27.54 -3.21
CA TRP A 150 6.35 -26.55 -2.22
C TRP A 150 5.47 -26.52 -0.95
N LEU A 151 4.39 -27.30 -0.92
CA LEU A 151 3.47 -27.46 0.23
C LEU A 151 3.95 -28.57 1.17
#